data_AF-A0A836VJA1-F1
#
_entry.id   AF-A0A836VJA1-F1
#
_cell.length_a   1.000
_cell.length_b   1.000
_cell.length_c   1.000
_cell.angle_alpha   90.00
_cell.angle_beta   90.00
_cell.angle_gamma   90.00
#
_symmetry.space_group_name_H-M   'P 1'
#
loop_
_entity.id
_entity.type
_entity.pdbx_description
1 polymer ?
#
loop_
_entity_poly.entity_id
_entity_poly.type
_entity_poly.pdbx_seq_one_letter_code
_entity_poly.pdbx_strand_id
1 'polypeptide(L)'
;MTDGQRGRHRSSDKEGKRTIARLMSIPGVTAVVIGRSYGGKSLGRNRAVGDFKLQAKVRGGLKGVLQTSKGIQEIFIQVGEGAEEVARAIRDKF
;
A
#
# COMPACT_ATOMS: atom_id res chain seq x y z
N MET A 1 -17.70 -15.74 15.29
CA MET A 1 -16.46 -15.12 14.76
C MET A 1 -16.60 -13.61 14.93
N THR A 2 -15.82 -13.01 15.82
CA THR A 2 -15.97 -11.61 16.22
C THR A 2 -15.46 -10.68 15.12
N ASP A 3 -16.31 -9.76 14.69
CA ASP A 3 -16.11 -8.74 13.63
C ASP A 3 -15.06 -7.66 13.99
N GLY A 4 -14.22 -7.91 15.01
CA GLY A 4 -13.33 -6.94 15.65
C GLY A 4 -11.92 -6.81 15.05
N GLN A 5 -11.60 -7.53 13.97
CA GLN A 5 -10.27 -7.50 13.35
C GLN A 5 -10.18 -6.69 12.04
N ARG A 6 -11.29 -6.16 11.52
CA ARG A 6 -11.27 -5.32 10.32
C ARG A 6 -11.09 -3.85 10.72
N GLY A 7 -10.04 -3.20 10.22
CA GLY A 7 -9.89 -1.75 10.36
C GLY A 7 -11.07 -0.99 9.79
N ARG A 8 -11.26 0.26 10.24
CA ARG A 8 -12.45 1.10 9.97
C ARG A 8 -12.70 1.40 8.48
N HIS A 9 -11.79 1.01 7.59
CA HIS A 9 -11.92 1.15 6.15
C HIS A 9 -12.41 -0.15 5.50
N ARG A 10 -13.60 -0.09 4.88
CA ARG A 10 -14.08 -1.09 3.90
C ARG A 10 -13.41 -0.93 2.52
N SER A 11 -12.88 0.26 2.24
CA SER A 11 -12.11 0.65 1.05
C SER A 11 -11.15 1.79 1.43
N SER A 12 -10.18 2.13 0.58
CA SER A 12 -9.30 3.28 0.81
C SER A 12 -10.02 4.63 0.65
N ASP A 13 -9.43 5.71 1.16
CA ASP A 13 -9.92 7.09 1.00
C ASP A 13 -9.44 7.73 -0.31
N LYS A 14 -9.75 9.01 -0.53
CA LYS A 14 -9.46 9.70 -1.80
C LYS A 14 -7.97 9.69 -2.14
N GLU A 15 -7.11 10.08 -1.20
CA GLU A 15 -5.67 10.11 -1.44
C GLU A 15 -5.08 8.70 -1.49
N GLY A 16 -5.58 7.77 -0.66
CA GLY A 16 -5.18 6.37 -0.76
C GLY A 16 -5.52 5.74 -2.11
N LYS A 17 -6.70 6.03 -2.67
CA LYS A 17 -7.07 5.62 -4.05
C LYS A 17 -6.14 6.22 -5.10
N ARG A 18 -5.74 7.49 -4.95
CA ARG A 18 -4.76 8.13 -5.86
C ARG A 18 -3.40 7.45 -5.77
N THR A 19 -2.95 7.11 -4.58
CA THR A 19 -1.70 6.37 -4.39
C THR A 19 -1.76 4.98 -5.00
N ILE A 20 -2.87 4.26 -4.82
CA ILE A 20 -3.09 2.96 -5.49
C ILE A 20 -3.07 3.12 -7.02
N ALA A 21 -3.70 4.14 -7.57
CA ALA A 21 -3.66 4.43 -9.01
C ALA A 21 -2.24 4.74 -9.50
N ARG A 22 -1.45 5.50 -8.71
CA ARG A 22 -0.03 5.76 -9.01
C ARG A 22 0.85 4.52 -8.92
N LEU A 23 0.54 3.57 -8.03
CA LEU A 23 1.24 2.28 -7.98
C LEU A 23 0.89 1.42 -9.21
N MET A 24 -0.39 1.36 -9.58
CA MET A 24 -0.85 0.63 -10.78
C MET A 24 -0.29 1.16 -12.09
N SER A 25 0.12 2.43 -12.15
CA SER A 25 0.71 3.01 -13.37
C SER A 25 2.21 2.74 -13.53
N ILE A 26 2.85 2.06 -12.57
CA ILE A 26 4.26 1.67 -12.67
C ILE A 26 4.38 0.45 -13.60
N PRO A 27 5.18 0.51 -14.69
CA PRO A 27 5.39 -0.63 -15.57
C PRO A 27 5.85 -1.87 -14.79
N GLY A 28 5.24 -3.03 -15.07
CA GLY A 28 5.51 -4.30 -14.38
C GLY A 28 4.56 -4.60 -13.22
N VAL A 29 3.86 -3.60 -12.68
CA VAL A 29 2.78 -3.82 -11.71
C VAL A 29 1.56 -4.38 -12.42
N THR A 30 1.08 -5.54 -11.99
CA THR A 30 -0.08 -6.22 -12.58
C THR A 30 -1.34 -6.07 -11.74
N ALA A 31 -1.20 -5.95 -10.42
CA ALA A 31 -2.30 -5.70 -9.51
C ALA A 31 -1.83 -5.01 -8.22
N VAL A 32 -2.73 -4.25 -7.59
CA VAL A 32 -2.54 -3.69 -6.25
C VAL A 32 -3.71 -4.12 -5.38
N VAL A 33 -3.41 -4.87 -4.32
CA VAL A 33 -4.39 -5.49 -3.43
C VAL A 33 -4.30 -4.85 -2.05
N ILE A 34 -5.44 -4.38 -1.54
CA ILE A 34 -5.55 -3.90 -0.16
C ILE A 34 -5.70 -5.11 0.76
N GLY A 35 -4.75 -5.28 1.68
CA GLY A 35 -4.78 -6.30 2.71
C GLY A 35 -5.50 -5.83 3.97
N ARG A 36 -4.88 -6.09 5.13
CA ARG A 36 -5.43 -5.69 6.42
C ARG A 36 -5.41 -4.18 6.59
N SER A 37 -6.43 -3.66 7.26
CA SER A 37 -6.51 -2.26 7.67
C SER A 37 -6.39 -2.17 9.19
N TYR A 38 -5.61 -1.22 9.70
CA TYR A 38 -5.39 -1.00 11.12
C TYR A 38 -5.74 0.44 11.48
N GLY A 39 -6.55 0.63 12.54
CA GLY A 39 -6.81 1.95 13.09
C GLY A 39 -5.62 2.48 13.90
N GLY A 40 -5.47 3.80 13.97
CA GLY A 40 -4.66 4.44 15.01
C GLY A 40 -3.13 4.31 14.91
N LYS A 41 -2.59 3.87 13.78
CA LYS A 41 -1.13 3.87 13.56
C LYS A 41 -0.80 4.79 12.38
N SER A 42 0.19 5.64 12.58
CA SER A 42 0.78 6.46 11.52
C SER A 42 2.01 5.74 10.95
N LEU A 43 2.30 5.90 9.65
CA LEU A 43 3.55 5.43 9.02
C LEU A 43 4.82 6.09 9.60
N GLY A 44 4.64 7.09 10.46
CA GLY A 44 5.67 7.83 11.18
C GLY A 44 5.10 9.18 11.64
N ARG A 45 5.77 9.88 12.56
CA ARG A 45 5.23 11.10 13.20
C ARG A 45 4.79 12.21 12.23
N ASN A 46 5.30 12.22 10.99
CA ASN A 46 5.09 13.27 9.98
C ASN A 46 4.53 12.77 8.63
N ARG A 47 3.96 11.55 8.55
CA ARG A 47 3.48 11.00 7.26
C ARG A 47 2.05 11.46 6.97
N ALA A 48 1.83 12.01 5.78
CA ALA A 48 0.55 12.55 5.34
C ALA A 48 -0.40 11.44 4.85
N VAL A 49 -1.70 11.74 4.81
CA VAL A 49 -2.69 10.85 4.19
C VAL A 49 -2.35 10.67 2.71
N GLY A 50 -2.27 9.42 2.26
CA GLY A 50 -1.80 9.06 0.91
C GLY A 50 -0.35 8.60 0.85
N ASP A 51 0.45 8.82 1.90
CA ASP A 51 1.84 8.35 1.91
C ASP A 51 1.92 6.84 1.85
N PHE A 52 2.81 6.33 1.00
CA PHE A 52 3.09 4.91 0.87
C PHE A 52 4.53 4.62 1.24
N LYS A 53 4.75 3.49 1.90
CA LYS A 53 6.09 2.98 2.21
C LYS A 53 6.21 1.53 1.77
N LEU A 54 7.14 1.27 0.86
CA LEU A 54 7.56 -0.09 0.53
C LEU A 54 8.31 -0.69 1.72
N GLN A 55 7.98 -1.92 2.10
CA GLN A 55 8.55 -2.58 3.28
C GLN A 55 9.43 -3.78 2.92
N ALA A 56 8.94 -4.67 2.05
CA ALA A 56 9.63 -5.91 1.75
C ALA A 56 9.29 -6.44 0.37
N LYS A 57 10.19 -7.25 -0.19
CA LYS A 57 9.90 -8.17 -1.28
C LYS A 57 9.39 -9.48 -0.69
N VAL A 58 8.37 -10.06 -1.30
CA VAL A 58 7.75 -11.31 -0.87
C VAL A 58 7.51 -12.20 -2.08
N ARG A 59 7.13 -13.47 -1.86
CA ARG A 59 6.76 -14.35 -2.97
C ARG A 59 5.59 -13.76 -3.74
N GLY A 60 5.76 -13.58 -5.05
CA GLY A 60 4.73 -13.08 -5.96
C GLY A 60 4.59 -11.56 -6.02
N GLY A 61 5.44 -10.78 -5.33
CA GLY A 61 5.39 -9.32 -5.45
C GLY A 61 6.07 -8.56 -4.31
N LEU A 62 5.53 -7.39 -4.03
CA LEU A 62 6.06 -6.43 -3.06
C LEU A 62 5.01 -6.12 -2.00
N LYS A 63 5.45 -5.89 -0.77
CA LYS A 63 4.58 -5.54 0.36
C LYS A 63 4.95 -4.16 0.89
N GLY A 64 3.93 -3.34 1.11
CA GLY A 64 4.07 -2.02 1.69
C GLY A 64 2.86 -1.63 2.51
N VAL A 65 2.88 -0.38 2.99
CA VAL A 65 1.85 0.17 3.85
C VAL A 65 1.49 1.58 3.39
N LEU A 66 0.20 1.89 3.43
CA LEU A 66 -0.41 3.14 2.97
C LEU A 66 -1.05 3.87 4.15
N GLN A 67 -0.67 5.13 4.35
CA GLN A 67 -1.32 6.02 5.30
C GLN A 67 -2.66 6.47 4.74
N THR A 68 -3.70 6.34 5.57
CA THR A 68 -5.04 6.84 5.28
C THR A 68 -5.48 7.79 6.40
N SER A 69 -6.57 8.50 6.16
CA SER A 69 -7.27 9.35 7.15
C SER A 69 -7.74 8.61 8.40
N LYS A 70 -7.83 7.26 8.37
CA LYS A 70 -8.33 6.44 9.48
C LYS A 70 -7.29 5.48 10.06
N GLY A 71 -6.04 5.52 9.57
CA GLY A 71 -4.97 4.62 9.99
C GLY A 71 -4.18 4.09 8.80
N ILE A 72 -3.67 2.86 8.88
CA ILE A 72 -2.82 2.26 7.85
C ILE A 72 -3.55 1.12 7.14
N GLN A 73 -3.28 0.97 5.85
CA GLN A 73 -3.65 -0.21 5.08
C GLN A 73 -2.40 -0.93 4.60
N GLU A 74 -2.36 -2.25 4.75
CA GLU A 74 -1.37 -3.07 4.04
C GLU A 74 -1.71 -3.08 2.55
N ILE A 75 -0.67 -2.93 1.73
CA ILE A 75 -0.77 -2.99 0.28
C ILE A 75 0.15 -4.09 -0.20
N PHE A 76 -0.40 -5.01 -0.98
CA PHE A 76 0.34 -5.99 -1.75
C PHE A 76 0.34 -5.58 -3.22
N ILE A 77 1.53 -5.50 -3.82
CA ILE A 77 1.73 -5.10 -5.20
C ILE A 77 2.19 -6.36 -5.93
N GLN A 78 1.30 -6.92 -6.76
CA GLN A 78 1.64 -8.03 -7.61
C GLN A 78 2.48 -7.52 -8.78
N VAL A 79 3.58 -8.21 -9.05
CA VAL A 79 4.51 -7.88 -10.11
C VAL A 79 4.63 -9.09 -11.03
N GLY A 80 4.62 -8.86 -12.34
CA GLY A 80 4.83 -9.91 -13.34
C GLY A 80 6.31 -10.30 -13.40
N GLU A 81 7.06 -9.57 -14.21
CA GLU A 81 8.53 -9.67 -14.31
C GLU A 81 9.19 -8.39 -13.80
N GLY A 82 10.48 -8.43 -13.48
CA GLY A 82 11.24 -7.25 -13.09
C GLY A 82 10.91 -6.70 -11.69
N ALA A 83 10.76 -7.57 -10.69
CA ALA A 83 10.42 -7.16 -9.32
C ALA A 83 11.39 -6.13 -8.71
N GLU A 84 12.65 -6.15 -9.11
CA GLU A 84 13.68 -5.27 -8.55
C GLU A 84 13.70 -3.90 -9.20
N GLU A 85 13.43 -3.84 -10.49
CA GLU A 85 13.20 -2.63 -11.26
C GLU A 85 11.94 -1.93 -10.74
N VAL A 86 10.85 -2.68 -10.53
CA VAL A 86 9.62 -2.15 -9.95
C VAL A 86 9.85 -1.64 -8.52
N ALA A 87 10.55 -2.40 -7.67
CA ALA A 87 10.87 -1.98 -6.32
C ALA A 87 11.72 -0.70 -6.30
N ARG A 88 12.66 -0.54 -7.24
CA ARG A 88 13.44 0.68 -7.41
C ARG A 88 12.56 1.85 -7.83
N ALA A 89 11.75 1.68 -8.88
CA ALA A 89 10.83 2.71 -9.37
C ALA A 89 9.82 3.18 -8.29
N ILE A 90 9.38 2.27 -7.41
CA ILE A 90 8.54 2.61 -6.27
C ILE A 90 9.29 3.49 -5.27
N ARG A 91 10.53 3.12 -4.89
CA ARG A 91 11.35 3.90 -3.94
C ARG A 91 11.68 5.30 -4.46
N ASP A 92 11.80 5.47 -5.77
CA ASP A 92 12.08 6.77 -6.37
C ASP A 92 10.84 7.68 -6.42
N LYS A 93 9.63 7.11 -6.36
CA LYS A 93 8.35 7.84 -6.50
C LYS A 93 7.62 8.12 -5.18
N PHE A 94 7.98 7.44 -4.09
CA PHE A 94 7.27 7.44 -2.80
C PHE A 94 8.24 7.43 -1.60
#